data_AF-A0A812TEW8-F1
#
_entry.id   AF-A0A812TEW8-F1
#
_cell.length_a   1.000
_cell.length_b   1.000
_cell.length_c   1.000
_cell.angle_alpha   90.00
_cell.angle_beta   90.00
_cell.angle_gamma   90.00
#
_symmetry.space_group_name_H-M   'P 1'
#
loop_
_entity.id
_entity.type
_entity.pdbx_description
1 polymer ?
#
loop_
_entity_poly.entity_id
_entity_poly.type
_entity_poly.pdbx_seq_one_letter_code
_entity_poly.pdbx_strand_id
1 'polypeptide(L)'
;VCGAPKGYLSSYSFSLMVIYFLQVDQQLPCLPVEDFAPWGPVRPLHYEWICRTPLSELLFRFFSFYAQAFSWGAEVVSIRVGRRKLGSDTDFMNLPGRQAQRLHVEDPFLPRNLNCVLSTDKEVFLEADPQKWLRQP
;
A
#
# COMPACT_ATOMS: atom_id res chain seq x y z
N VAL A 1 -5.00 15.29 -2.30
CA VAL A 1 -4.25 14.09 -1.83
C VAL A 1 -4.43 12.89 -2.75
N CYS A 2 -5.59 12.71 -3.38
CA CYS A 2 -5.83 11.67 -4.38
C CYS A 2 -6.00 12.29 -5.78
N GLY A 3 -5.31 11.78 -6.80
CA GLY A 3 -5.43 12.27 -8.18
C GLY A 3 -4.13 12.24 -8.98
N ALA A 4 -3.90 11.14 -9.70
CA ALA A 4 -2.76 10.94 -10.59
C ALA A 4 -2.50 12.09 -11.58
N PRO A 5 -3.53 12.72 -12.21
CA PRO A 5 -3.30 13.83 -13.14
C PRO A 5 -2.72 15.09 -12.48
N LYS A 6 -2.79 15.20 -11.15
CA LYS A 6 -2.28 16.34 -10.38
C LYS A 6 -0.99 16.01 -9.63
N GLY A 7 -0.33 14.89 -9.92
CA GLY A 7 0.93 14.50 -9.26
C GLY A 7 0.76 13.92 -7.85
N TYR A 8 -0.45 13.45 -7.51
CA TYR A 8 -0.75 12.80 -6.24
C TYR A 8 -0.93 11.29 -6.42
N LEU A 9 -0.89 10.53 -5.32
CA LEU A 9 -1.23 9.10 -5.32
C LEU A 9 -2.60 8.86 -5.97
N SER A 10 -2.69 7.80 -6.77
CA SER A 10 -3.96 7.37 -7.36
C SER A 10 -4.86 6.76 -6.29
N SER A 11 -6.18 6.76 -6.50
CA SER A 11 -7.12 6.06 -5.62
C SER A 11 -6.80 4.58 -5.51
N TYR A 12 -6.34 3.99 -6.61
CA TYR A 12 -5.84 2.61 -6.66
C TYR A 12 -4.66 2.40 -5.71
N SER A 13 -3.63 3.25 -5.77
CA SER A 13 -2.46 3.16 -4.87
C SER A 13 -2.87 3.31 -3.41
N PHE A 14 -3.82 4.20 -3.10
CA PHE A 14 -4.36 4.33 -1.75
C PHE A 14 -5.09 3.08 -1.27
N SER A 15 -5.92 2.48 -2.11
CA SER A 15 -6.58 1.22 -1.76
C SER A 15 -5.57 0.12 -1.44
N LEU A 16 -4.49 0.01 -2.22
CA LEU A 16 -3.42 -0.96 -1.94
C LEU A 16 -2.72 -0.68 -0.60
N MET A 17 -2.48 0.59 -0.26
CA MET A 17 -1.93 0.98 1.05
C MET A 17 -2.86 0.58 2.20
N VAL A 18 -4.17 0.80 2.06
CA VAL A 18 -5.16 0.41 3.08
C VAL A 18 -5.19 -1.11 3.25
N ILE A 19 -5.23 -1.87 2.15
CA ILE A 19 -5.23 -3.33 2.20
C ILE A 19 -3.94 -3.85 2.85
N TYR A 20 -2.78 -3.32 2.46
CA TYR A 20 -1.50 -3.67 3.06
C TYR A 20 -1.45 -3.39 4.56
N PHE A 21 -1.92 -2.20 4.98
CA PHE A 21 -2.03 -1.87 6.40
C PHE A 21 -2.90 -2.89 7.15
N LEU A 22 -4.05 -3.27 6.60
CA LEU A 22 -4.92 -4.28 7.21
C LEU A 22 -4.26 -5.67 7.28
N GLN A 23 -3.44 -6.04 6.29
CA GLN A 23 -2.69 -7.31 6.31
C GLN A 23 -1.64 -7.31 7.41
N VAL A 24 -0.89 -6.21 7.55
CA VAL A 24 0.22 -6.11 8.51
C VAL A 24 -0.27 -5.88 9.95
N ASP A 25 -1.25 -5.00 10.16
CA ASP A 25 -1.71 -4.59 11.49
C ASP A 25 -2.93 -5.37 11.99
N GLN A 26 -3.80 -5.82 11.08
CA GLN A 26 -5.08 -6.47 11.41
C GLN A 26 -5.15 -7.94 10.95
N GLN A 27 -4.02 -8.51 10.50
CA GLN A 27 -3.90 -9.91 10.10
C GLN A 27 -4.90 -10.30 8.99
N LEU A 28 -5.25 -9.34 8.13
CA LEU A 28 -6.00 -9.66 6.92
C LEU A 28 -5.19 -10.69 6.11
N PRO A 29 -5.79 -11.80 5.65
CA PRO A 29 -5.08 -12.77 4.84
C PRO A 29 -4.46 -12.16 3.57
N CYS A 30 -3.34 -12.73 3.14
CA CYS A 30 -2.73 -12.39 1.86
C CYS A 30 -3.73 -12.68 0.73
N LEU A 31 -3.82 -11.76 -0.23
CA LEU A 31 -4.70 -11.94 -1.39
C LEU A 31 -3.85 -12.46 -2.56
N PRO A 32 -3.90 -13.77 -2.86
CA PRO A 32 -3.16 -14.33 -4.00
C PRO A 32 -3.73 -13.76 -5.30
N VAL A 33 -2.86 -13.15 -6.09
CA VAL A 33 -3.23 -12.45 -7.33
C VAL A 33 -3.79 -13.44 -8.36
N GLU A 34 -3.32 -14.69 -8.28
CA GLU A 34 -3.70 -15.81 -9.13
C GLU A 34 -5.21 -16.13 -9.02
N ASP A 35 -5.81 -15.93 -7.83
CA ASP A 35 -7.23 -16.17 -7.60
C ASP A 35 -8.13 -15.09 -8.25
N PHE A 36 -7.55 -14.00 -8.73
CA PHE A 36 -8.23 -12.91 -9.43
C PHE A 36 -7.95 -12.89 -10.93
N ALA A 37 -7.31 -13.93 -11.48
CA ALA A 37 -7.05 -14.02 -12.91
C ALA A 37 -8.36 -14.10 -13.72
N PRO A 38 -8.57 -13.26 -14.74
CA PRO A 38 -9.84 -13.19 -15.50
C PRO A 38 -10.23 -14.49 -16.23
N TRP A 39 -9.29 -15.44 -16.35
CA TRP A 39 -9.46 -16.72 -17.04
C TRP A 39 -9.34 -17.93 -16.10
N GLY A 40 -9.21 -17.70 -14.79
CA GLY A 40 -9.09 -18.76 -13.78
C GLY A 40 -10.46 -19.29 -13.32
N PRO A 41 -10.52 -20.51 -12.76
CA PRO A 41 -11.73 -20.96 -12.07
C PRO A 41 -12.02 -19.99 -10.91
N VAL A 42 -13.24 -19.45 -10.87
CA VAL A 42 -13.71 -18.64 -9.72
C VAL A 42 -13.75 -19.57 -8.51
N ARG A 43 -12.71 -19.53 -7.69
CA ARG A 43 -12.68 -20.24 -6.42
C ARG A 43 -13.39 -19.37 -5.39
N PRO A 44 -14.41 -19.89 -4.69
CA PRO A 44 -14.95 -19.18 -3.54
C PRO A 44 -13.81 -19.01 -2.54
N LEU A 45 -13.38 -17.77 -2.36
CA LEU A 45 -12.36 -17.43 -1.38
C LEU A 45 -13.02 -17.44 0.00
N HIS A 46 -12.92 -18.56 0.71
CA HIS A 46 -13.35 -18.65 2.10
C HIS A 46 -12.25 -18.08 3.00
N TYR A 47 -12.31 -16.77 3.24
CA TYR A 47 -11.51 -16.14 4.29
C TYR A 47 -12.40 -15.81 5.48
N GLU A 48 -12.23 -16.54 6.58
CA GLU A 48 -12.80 -16.17 7.88
C GLU A 48 -11.93 -15.10 8.53
N TRP A 49 -12.02 -13.86 8.01
CA TRP A 49 -11.37 -12.72 8.64
C TRP A 49 -12.38 -11.84 9.35
N ILE A 50 -12.12 -11.58 10.63
CA ILE A 50 -12.94 -10.71 11.47
C ILE A 50 -12.05 -9.61 12.02
N CYS A 51 -12.28 -8.38 11.56
CA CYS A 51 -11.68 -7.20 12.16
C CYS A 51 -12.54 -6.74 13.35
N ARG A 52 -12.00 -6.85 14.57
CA ARG A 52 -12.69 -6.40 15.79
C ARG A 52 -12.41 -4.95 16.14
N THR A 53 -11.44 -4.33 15.48
CA THR A 53 -11.01 -2.97 15.73
C THR A 53 -12.04 -1.98 15.18
N PRO A 54 -12.52 -1.01 15.97
CA PRO A 54 -13.44 0.02 15.49
C PRO A 54 -12.85 0.84 14.34
N LEU A 55 -13.70 1.32 13.42
CA LEU A 55 -13.26 2.11 12.27
C LEU A 55 -12.44 3.35 12.65
N SER A 56 -12.83 4.05 13.72
CA SER A 56 -12.10 5.24 14.20
C SER A 56 -10.69 4.90 14.65
N GLU A 57 -10.52 3.75 15.32
CA GLU A 57 -9.21 3.26 15.74
C GLU A 57 -8.40 2.79 14.53
N LEU A 58 -9.01 2.08 13.56
CA LEU A 58 -8.35 1.70 12.31
C LEU A 58 -7.85 2.92 11.54
N LEU A 59 -8.65 3.98 11.45
CA LEU A 59 -8.29 5.20 10.76
C LEU A 59 -7.08 5.88 11.44
N PHE A 60 -7.12 5.98 12.78
CA PHE A 60 -5.99 6.51 13.54
C PHE A 60 -4.72 5.67 13.35
N ARG A 61 -4.84 4.34 13.45
CA ARG A 61 -3.72 3.41 13.29
C ARG A 61 -3.17 3.39 11.88
N PHE A 62 -4.00 3.55 10.85
CA PHE A 62 -3.57 3.70 9.46
C PHE A 62 -2.63 4.90 9.28
N PHE A 63 -3.04 6.08 9.78
CA PHE A 63 -2.20 7.26 9.71
C PHE A 63 -0.96 7.12 10.58
N SER A 64 -1.09 6.59 11.80
CA SER A 64 0.06 6.35 12.69
C SER A 64 1.07 5.38 12.08
N PHE A 65 0.59 4.34 11.39
CA PHE A 65 1.43 3.36 10.71
C PHE A 65 2.26 4.02 9.63
N TYR A 66 1.62 4.74 8.70
CA TYR A 66 2.35 5.42 7.62
C TYR A 66 3.15 6.63 8.10
N ALA A 67 2.91 7.16 9.29
CA ALA A 67 3.68 8.28 9.83
C ALA A 67 4.94 7.84 10.60
N GLN A 68 4.86 6.71 11.30
CA GLN A 68 5.86 6.36 12.33
C GLN A 68 6.41 4.94 12.19
N ALA A 69 5.62 4.01 11.66
CA ALA A 69 5.98 2.59 11.64
C ALA A 69 6.51 2.14 10.28
N PHE A 70 5.90 2.60 9.18
CA PHE A 70 6.26 2.25 7.81
C PHE A 70 7.63 2.82 7.45
N SER A 71 8.53 1.99 6.91
CA SER A 71 9.88 2.42 6.56
C SER A 71 9.90 3.04 5.16
N TRP A 72 9.60 4.33 5.06
CA TRP A 72 9.68 5.07 3.79
C TRP A 72 11.06 4.92 3.12
N GLY A 73 11.07 4.83 1.79
CA GLY A 73 12.30 4.67 1.01
C GLY A 73 12.93 3.27 1.07
N ALA A 74 12.37 2.35 1.85
CA ALA A 74 12.89 0.99 1.97
C ALA A 74 11.78 -0.07 1.90
N GLU A 75 10.67 0.11 2.60
CA GLU A 75 9.57 -0.86 2.64
C GLU A 75 8.66 -0.76 1.41
N VAL A 76 8.14 -1.92 0.98
CA VAL A 76 7.24 -2.02 -0.17
C VAL A 76 5.84 -2.34 0.29
N VAL A 77 4.88 -1.49 -0.08
CA VAL A 77 3.46 -1.81 0.00
C VAL A 77 3.16 -2.90 -1.04
N SER A 78 3.02 -4.14 -0.57
CA SER A 78 2.75 -5.32 -1.40
C SER A 78 1.65 -6.18 -0.79
N ILE A 79 0.49 -6.21 -1.44
CA ILE A 79 -0.65 -7.00 -0.97
C ILE A 79 -0.56 -8.50 -1.31
N ARG A 80 0.31 -8.84 -2.27
CA ARG A 80 0.64 -10.22 -2.68
C ARG A 80 1.47 -10.90 -1.60
N VAL A 81 2.39 -10.15 -0.97
CA VAL A 81 3.23 -10.65 0.11
C VAL A 81 2.52 -10.54 1.46
N GLY A 82 1.76 -9.46 1.70
CA GLY A 82 0.92 -9.25 2.89
C GLY A 82 1.68 -9.23 4.22
N ARG A 83 2.99 -8.97 4.18
CA ARG A 83 3.86 -8.78 5.36
C ARG A 83 4.93 -7.76 5.04
N ARG A 84 5.53 -7.19 6.08
CA ARG A 84 6.58 -6.17 5.94
C ARG A 84 7.83 -6.75 5.28
N LYS A 85 8.19 -6.18 4.13
CA LYS A 85 9.39 -6.51 3.36
C LYS A 85 9.97 -5.26 2.74
N LEU A 86 11.28 -5.28 2.55
CA LEU A 86 12.06 -4.19 1.99
C LEU A 86 12.26 -4.38 0.49
N GLY A 87 12.46 -3.30 -0.25
CA GLY A 87 12.77 -3.32 -1.68
C GLY A 87 14.03 -4.11 -2.01
N SER A 88 14.92 -4.34 -1.03
CA SER A 88 16.10 -5.20 -1.15
C SER A 88 15.78 -6.70 -1.13
N ASP A 89 14.62 -7.10 -0.63
CA ASP A 89 14.24 -8.52 -0.53
C ASP A 89 14.08 -9.17 -1.91
N THR A 90 14.29 -10.49 -1.96
CA THR A 90 14.26 -11.27 -3.20
C THR A 90 12.95 -11.16 -3.97
N ASP A 91 11.85 -10.95 -3.26
CA ASP A 91 10.49 -10.82 -3.81
C ASP A 91 10.34 -9.60 -4.74
N PHE A 92 11.20 -8.59 -4.57
CA PHE A 92 11.11 -7.32 -5.29
C PHE A 92 12.32 -7.03 -6.16
N MET A 93 13.18 -8.01 -6.44
CA MET A 93 14.36 -7.84 -7.30
C MET A 93 14.03 -7.23 -8.67
N ASN A 94 12.83 -7.55 -9.19
CA ASN A 94 12.32 -7.08 -10.47
C ASN A 94 11.43 -5.83 -10.38
N LEU A 95 11.21 -5.27 -9.18
CA LEU A 95 10.39 -4.08 -8.99
C LEU A 95 11.13 -2.83 -9.49
N PRO A 96 10.62 -2.11 -10.50
CA PRO A 96 11.28 -0.92 -11.01
C PRO A 96 11.41 0.16 -9.93
N GLY A 97 12.56 0.84 -9.87
CA GLY A 97 12.77 1.96 -8.96
C GLY A 97 12.84 1.60 -7.47
N ARG A 98 12.96 0.32 -7.10
CA ARG A 98 13.06 -0.16 -5.71
C ARG A 98 14.27 0.34 -4.91
N GLN A 99 15.23 0.97 -5.58
CA GLN A 99 16.44 1.55 -4.96
C GLN A 99 16.27 3.04 -4.66
N ALA A 100 15.21 3.66 -5.18
CA ALA A 100 14.94 5.06 -4.93
C ALA A 100 14.47 5.24 -3.48
N GLN A 101 14.94 6.29 -2.80
CA GLN A 101 14.46 6.64 -1.46
C GLN A 101 13.07 7.31 -1.55
N ARG A 102 12.08 6.50 -1.94
CA ARG A 102 10.70 6.89 -2.23
C ARG A 102 9.72 5.86 -1.69
N LEU A 103 8.45 6.22 -1.56
CA LEU A 103 7.34 5.31 -1.38
C LEU A 103 7.39 4.25 -2.48
N HIS A 104 7.23 3.00 -2.07
CA HIS A 104 7.14 1.88 -2.96
C HIS A 104 5.76 1.25 -2.81
N VAL A 105 5.01 1.23 -3.91
CA VAL A 105 3.74 0.54 -4.00
C VAL A 105 3.81 -0.38 -5.20
N GLU A 106 3.92 -1.69 -4.93
CA GLU A 106 3.92 -2.72 -5.97
C GLU A 106 2.51 -2.82 -6.56
N ASP A 107 2.41 -2.83 -7.88
CA ASP A 107 1.19 -3.26 -8.55
C ASP A 107 1.11 -4.80 -8.49
N PRO A 108 0.04 -5.39 -7.92
CA PRO A 108 -0.05 -6.84 -7.78
C PRO A 108 -0.11 -7.59 -9.12
N PHE A 109 -0.59 -6.96 -10.20
CA PHE A 109 -0.82 -7.61 -11.49
C PHE A 109 0.27 -7.28 -12.53
N LEU A 110 0.96 -6.16 -12.38
CA LEU A 110 1.93 -5.66 -13.35
C LEU A 110 3.29 -5.44 -12.69
N PRO A 111 4.42 -5.68 -13.39
CA PRO A 111 5.76 -5.45 -12.85
C PRO A 111 6.11 -3.96 -12.81
N ARG A 112 5.38 -3.18 -12.00
CA ARG A 112 5.51 -1.73 -11.90
C ARG A 112 5.40 -1.23 -10.46
N ASN A 113 6.11 -0.14 -10.20
CA ASN A 113 5.97 0.64 -8.98
C ASN A 113 5.04 1.83 -9.23
N LEU A 114 4.03 2.00 -8.41
CA LEU A 114 2.98 3.01 -8.58
C LEU A 114 3.40 4.39 -8.04
N ASN A 115 4.64 4.56 -7.59
CA ASN A 115 5.22 5.84 -7.22
C ASN A 115 5.48 6.78 -8.42
N CYS A 116 5.29 6.30 -9.65
CA CYS A 116 5.59 7.02 -10.89
C CYS A 116 4.77 8.31 -11.11
N VAL A 117 3.63 8.46 -10.42
CA VAL A 117 2.76 9.65 -10.50
C VAL A 117 2.93 10.62 -9.33
N LEU A 118 3.69 10.25 -8.29
CA LEU A 118 3.92 11.12 -7.15
C LEU A 118 5.11 12.03 -7.47
N SER A 119 4.96 13.35 -7.37
CA SER A 119 6.11 14.26 -7.47
C SER A 119 6.89 14.27 -6.15
N THR A 120 8.21 14.41 -6.21
CA THR A 120 9.10 14.37 -5.03
C THR A 120 8.68 15.37 -3.94
N ASP A 121 8.24 16.57 -4.32
CA ASP A 121 7.78 17.60 -3.36
C ASP A 121 6.52 17.20 -2.59
N LYS A 122 5.66 16.37 -3.20
CA LYS A 122 4.40 15.92 -2.60
C LYS A 122 4.59 14.69 -1.72
N GLU A 123 5.65 13.95 -1.96
CA GLU A 123 6.05 12.80 -1.15
C GLU A 123 6.56 13.23 0.22
N VAL A 124 7.45 14.23 0.25
CA VAL A 124 7.89 14.87 1.50
C VAL A 124 6.70 15.41 2.31
N PHE A 125 5.67 15.92 1.63
CA PHE A 125 4.44 16.39 2.28
C PHE A 125 3.59 15.25 2.88
N LEU A 126 3.54 14.08 2.23
CA LEU A 126 2.81 12.91 2.74
C LEU A 126 3.52 12.29 3.94
N GLU A 127 4.85 12.26 3.92
CA GLU A 127 5.70 11.75 5.01
C GLU A 127 5.67 12.67 6.23
N ALA A 128 5.74 14.00 6.04
CA ALA A 128 5.93 14.94 7.14
C ALA A 128 4.67 15.30 7.95
N ASP A 129 3.46 15.16 7.41
CA ASP A 129 2.25 15.63 8.10
C ASP A 129 0.97 14.82 7.80
N PRO A 130 0.69 13.74 8.56
CA PRO A 130 -0.53 12.93 8.46
C PRO A 130 -1.82 13.70 8.77
N GLN A 131 -1.75 14.77 9.58
CA GLN A 131 -2.93 15.52 10.02
C GLN A 131 -3.53 16.40 8.90
N LYS A 132 -2.74 16.75 7.88
CA LYS A 132 -3.22 17.52 6.72
C LYS A 132 -4.00 16.68 5.70
N TRP A 133 -3.98 15.35 5.83
CA TRP A 133 -4.75 14.43 5.00
C TRP A 133 -6.26 14.59 5.20
N LEU A 134 -6.65 14.99 6.41
CA LEU A 134 -8.04 15.17 6.83
C LEU A 134 -8.57 16.59 6.63
N ARG A 135 -7.74 17.54 6.15
CA ARG A 135 -8.06 18.98 6.11
C ARG A 135 -8.24 19.59 4.72
N GLN A 136 -8.46 18.80 3.66
CA GLN A 136 -8.81 19.37 2.35
C GLN A 136 -10.12 18.80 1.81
N PRO A 137 -11.05 19.68 1.36
CA PRO A 137 -12.34 19.29 0.80
C PRO A 137 -12.22 18.56 -0.55
#